data_AF-A0AAJ1IB54-F1
#
_entry.id   AF-A0AAJ1IB54-F1
#
_cell.length_a   1.000
_cell.length_b   1.000
_cell.length_c   1.000
_cell.angle_alpha   90.00
_cell.angle_beta   90.00
_cell.angle_gamma   90.00
#
_symmetry.space_group_name_H-M   'P 1'
#
loop_
_entity.id
_entity.type
_entity.pdbx_description
1 polymer ?
#
loop_
_entity_poly.entity_id
_entity_poly.type
_entity_poly.pdbx_seq_one_letter_code
_entity_poly.pdbx_strand_id
1 'polypeptide(L)' 'MWNDNQTNKDYVNFKCVADTAAEIILEAEGQPISMGVSGGWGTGKSSMWNSPEIVDI' A
#
# COMPACT_ATOMS: atom_id res chain seq x y z
N MET A 1 -7.33 22.55 -10.30
CA MET A 1 -6.61 21.32 -9.91
C MET A 1 -7.45 20.63 -8.85
N TRP A 2 -7.93 19.42 -9.12
CA TRP A 2 -8.76 18.67 -8.18
C TRP A 2 -7.86 18.20 -7.02
N ASN A 3 -8.28 18.43 -5.78
CA ASN A 3 -7.50 18.05 -4.60
C ASN A 3 -7.46 16.52 -4.50
N ASP A 4 -6.27 15.93 -4.47
CA ASP A 4 -6.08 14.53 -4.10
C ASP A 4 -6.42 14.41 -2.60
N ASN A 5 -7.70 14.19 -2.30
CA ASN A 5 -8.14 13.96 -0.93
C ASN A 5 -7.70 12.55 -0.56
N GLN A 6 -6.48 12.46 -0.03
CA GLN A 6 -5.98 11.24 0.59
C GLN A 6 -7.03 10.74 1.58
N THR A 7 -7.43 9.50 1.37
CA THR A 7 -8.45 8.84 2.15
C THR A 7 -7.77 7.73 2.94
N ASN A 8 -7.99 7.75 4.25
CA ASN A 8 -7.50 6.74 5.19
C ASN A 8 -8.49 5.56 5.32
N LYS A 9 -9.54 5.53 4.50
CA LYS A 9 -10.51 4.44 4.44
C LYS A 9 -10.33 3.64 3.16
N ASP A 10 -10.05 2.37 3.29
CA ASP A 10 -9.99 1.47 2.15
C ASP A 10 -11.38 1.27 1.54
N TYR A 11 -11.68 1.95 0.44
CA TYR A 11 -12.92 1.79 -0.31
C TYR A 11 -12.81 0.74 -1.43
N VAL A 12 -11.63 0.16 -1.63
CA VAL A 12 -11.29 -0.66 -2.80
C VAL A 12 -10.76 -2.05 -2.40
N ASN A 13 -10.85 -2.39 -1.11
CA ASN A 13 -10.39 -3.65 -0.52
C ASN A 13 -8.91 -3.94 -0.80
N PHE A 14 -8.06 -2.91 -0.78
CA PHE A 14 -6.61 -3.06 -0.83
C PHE A 14 -5.99 -3.71 0.39
N LYS A 15 -6.73 -3.83 1.50
CA LYS A 15 -6.22 -4.47 2.73
C LYS A 15 -5.55 -5.83 2.47
N CYS A 16 -6.18 -6.71 1.69
CA CYS A 16 -5.61 -8.03 1.38
C CYS A 16 -4.26 -7.94 0.66
N VAL A 17 -4.11 -6.97 -0.26
CA VAL A 17 -2.85 -6.75 -0.99
C VAL A 17 -1.80 -6.12 -0.07
N ALA A 18 -2.20 -5.21 0.80
CA ALA A 18 -1.32 -4.59 1.79
C ALA A 18 -0.81 -5.61 2.82
N ASP A 19 -1.68 -6.51 3.30
CA ASP A 19 -1.32 -7.62 4.19
C ASP A 19 -0.26 -8.52 3.54
N THR A 20 -0.45 -8.93 2.28
CA THR A 20 0.56 -9.74 1.56
C THR A 20 1.87 -8.98 1.36
N ALA A 21 1.81 -7.68 1.03
CA ALA A 21 3.00 -6.86 0.90
C ALA A 21 3.76 -6.75 2.23
N ALA A 22 3.04 -6.62 3.34
CA ALA A 22 3.58 -6.57 4.68
C ALA A 22 4.30 -7.87 5.06
N GLU A 23 3.70 -9.03 4.78
CA GLU A 23 4.33 -10.34 4.99
C GLU A 23 5.64 -10.45 4.21
N ILE A 24 5.66 -10.05 2.94
CA ILE A 24 6.89 -10.07 2.12
C ILE A 24 7.98 -9.15 2.70
N ILE A 25 7.62 -7.97 3.21
CA ILE A 25 8.58 -7.05 3.85
C ILE A 25 9.15 -7.68 5.13
N LEU A 26 8.31 -8.29 5.96
CA LEU A 26 8.72 -8.95 7.20
C LEU A 26 9.64 -10.16 6.93
N GLU A 27 9.29 -10.98 5.93
CA GLU A 27 10.09 -12.14 5.50
C GLU A 27 11.43 -11.75 4.87
N ALA A 28 11.58 -10.51 4.41
CA ALA A 28 12.86 -10.04 3.88
C ALA A 28 13.94 -9.92 4.96
N GLU A 29 13.59 -9.95 6.26
CA GLU A 29 14.54 -9.93 7.38
C GLU A 29 15.59 -8.81 7.27
N GLY A 30 15.16 -7.62 6.84
CA GLY A 30 16.03 -6.45 6.65
C GLY A 30 16.90 -6.50 5.39
N GLN A 31 16.74 -7.50 4.52
CA GLN A 31 17.34 -7.51 3.19
C GLN A 31 16.63 -6.49 2.29
N PRO A 32 17.37 -5.76 1.42
CA PRO A 32 16.76 -4.83 0.48
C PRO A 32 15.84 -5.56 -0.51
N ILE A 33 14.59 -5.10 -0.60
CA ILE A 33 13.62 -5.59 -1.59
C ILE A 33 13.13 -4.46 -2.48
N SER A 34 12.74 -4.81 -3.70
CA SER A 34 12.13 -3.88 -4.66
C SER A 34 10.72 -4.36 -4.99
N MET A 35 9.73 -3.50 -4.80
CA MET A 35 8.32 -3.77 -5.07
C MET A 35 7.74 -2.68 -5.95
N GLY A 36 7.04 -3.08 -7.02
CA GLY A 36 6.37 -2.17 -7.94
C GLY A 36 4.86 -2.24 -7.79
N VAL A 37 4.20 -1.08 -7.64
CA VAL A 37 2.74 -0.95 -7.59
C VAL A 37 2.26 -0.20 -8.83
N SER A 38 1.41 -0.84 -9.64
CA SER A 38 0.89 -0.26 -10.89
C SER A 38 -0.63 -0.35 -10.95
N GLY A 39 -1.26 0.56 -11.70
CA GLY A 39 -2.72 0.68 -11.79
C GLY A 39 -3.18 2.06 -12.25
N GLY A 40 -4.43 2.15 -12.70
CA GLY A 40 -5.03 3.37 -13.25
C GLY A 40 -5.01 4.56 -12.29
N TRP A 41 -5.28 5.76 -12.79
CA TRP A 41 -5.34 6.95 -11.94
C TRP A 41 -6.51 6.86 -10.95
N GLY A 42 -6.31 7.31 -9.71
CA GLY A 42 -7.36 7.26 -8.67
C GLY A 42 -7.68 5.87 -8.10
N THR A 43 -6.95 4.81 -8.48
CA THR A 43 -7.21 3.45 -8.01
C THR A 43 -6.68 3.14 -6.61
N GLY A 44 -6.31 4.13 -5.79
CA GLY A 44 -5.91 3.88 -4.40
C GLY A 44 -4.49 3.35 -4.15
N LYS A 45 -3.57 3.39 -5.13
CA LYS A 45 -2.17 2.92 -4.97
C LYS A 45 -1.44 3.58 -3.79
N SER A 46 -1.51 4.90 -3.67
CA SER A 46 -0.87 5.64 -2.56
C SER A 46 -1.55 5.35 -1.23
N SER A 47 -2.88 5.17 -1.22
CA SER A 47 -3.64 4.79 -0.03
C SER A 47 -3.26 3.39 0.47
N MET A 48 -3.02 2.43 -0.44
CA MET A 48 -2.52 1.10 -0.08
C MET A 48 -1.14 1.19 0.59
N TRP A 49 -0.23 2.02 0.09
CA TRP A 49 1.10 2.15 0.68
C TRP A 49 1.09 2.86 2.04
N ASN A 50 0.17 3.81 2.22
CA ASN A 50 -0.02 4.51 3.50
C ASN A 50 -0.94 3.77 4.47
N SER A 51 -1.27 2.51 4.18
CA SER A 51 -2.11 1.68 5.05
C SER A 51 -1.36 1.26 6.31
N PRO A 52 -2.03 1.14 7.47
CA PRO A 52 -1.37 0.79 8.73
C PRO A 52 -0.61 -0.55 8.65
N GLU A 53 -1.07 -1.47 7.81
CA GLU A 53 -0.42 -2.76 7.56
C GLU A 53 1.03 -2.61 7.05
N ILE A 54 1.34 -1.54 6.31
CA ILE A 54 2.67 -1.29 5.73
C ILE A 54 3.45 -0.24 6.52
N VAL A 55 2.78 0.83 6.97
CA VAL A 55 3.46 1.97 7.63
C VAL A 55 3.97 1.61 9.03
N ASP A 56 3.36 0.62 9.68
CA ASP A 56 3.73 0.17 11.02
C ASP A 56 4.78 -0.97 11.03
N ILE A 57 5.32 -1.36 9.88
CA ILE A 57 6.44 -2.34 9.73
C ILE A 57 7.78 -1.62 9.92
#